data_AF-A0A645ABQ5-F1
#
_entry.id   AF-A0A645ABQ5-F1
#
_cell.length_a   1.000
_cell.length_b   1.000
_cell.length_c   1.000
_cell.angle_alpha   90.00
_cell.angle_beta   90.00
_cell.angle_gamma   90.00
#
_symmetry.space_group_name_H-M   'P 1'
#
loop_
_entity.id
_entity.type
_entity.pdbx_description
1 polymer ?
#
loop_
_entity_poly.entity_id
_entity_poly.type
_entity_poly.pdbx_seq_one_letter_code
_entity_poly.pdbx_strand_id
1 'polypeptide(L)'
;MILSVNKRKTIMKAAFALIFSLIVCGSVLAQISEFDTLDYFNYTATYEKAEYINDSESMGHWAFTFRSGDGSLFTFDHYSFGFENNLLQNKGLKKTDDYAVNTGKKFIIHYIELVEYIWEDEDEYWDNDWYEYDYQLQYYSGTYTEFSE
;
A
#
# COMPACT_ATOMS: atom_id res chain seq x y z
N MET A 1 -54.15 -20.39 -3.58
CA MET A 1 -53.63 -19.65 -2.40
C MET A 1 -52.25 -20.19 -1.97
N ILE A 2 -51.29 -20.35 -2.91
CA ILE A 2 -49.94 -20.90 -2.61
C ILE A 2 -48.81 -19.99 -3.15
N LEU A 3 -49.10 -19.19 -4.20
CA LEU A 3 -48.17 -18.23 -4.79
C LEU A 3 -47.79 -17.03 -3.89
N SER A 4 -48.60 -16.74 -2.86
CA SER A 4 -48.38 -15.61 -1.92
C SER A 4 -47.29 -15.89 -0.88
N VAL A 5 -47.12 -17.15 -0.47
CA VAL A 5 -46.22 -17.53 0.63
C VAL A 5 -44.76 -17.60 0.18
N ASN A 6 -44.51 -18.08 -1.04
CA ASN A 6 -43.14 -18.17 -1.58
C ASN A 6 -42.53 -16.80 -1.85
N LYS A 7 -43.31 -15.82 -2.37
CA LYS A 7 -42.81 -14.45 -2.58
C LYS A 7 -42.36 -13.77 -1.28
N ARG A 8 -43.10 -13.97 -0.18
CA ARG A 8 -42.73 -13.40 1.13
C ARG A 8 -41.46 -14.00 1.70
N LYS A 9 -41.23 -15.30 1.52
CA LYS A 9 -40.00 -15.98 1.96
C LYS A 9 -38.76 -15.49 1.19
N THR A 10 -38.89 -15.20 -0.10
CA THR A 10 -37.77 -14.69 -0.90
C THR A 10 -37.42 -13.24 -0.54
N ILE A 11 -38.42 -12.40 -0.31
CA ILE A 11 -38.23 -11.00 0.11
C ILE A 11 -37.57 -10.93 1.51
N MET A 12 -37.97 -11.79 2.44
CA MET A 12 -37.41 -11.81 3.79
C MET A 12 -35.94 -12.29 3.83
N LYS A 13 -35.56 -13.20 2.92
CA LYS A 13 -34.16 -13.64 2.75
C LYS A 13 -33.29 -12.57 2.10
N ALA A 14 -33.82 -11.83 1.13
CA ALA A 14 -33.11 -10.72 0.48
C ALA A 14 -32.87 -9.56 1.46
N ALA A 15 -33.87 -9.23 2.30
CA ALA A 15 -33.72 -8.21 3.34
C ALA A 15 -32.67 -8.60 4.39
N PHE A 16 -32.63 -9.88 4.82
CA PHE A 16 -31.61 -10.35 5.75
C PHE A 16 -30.19 -10.35 5.14
N ALA A 17 -30.05 -10.70 3.86
CA ALA A 17 -28.77 -10.63 3.16
C ALA A 17 -28.27 -9.18 2.99
N LEU A 18 -29.17 -8.24 2.74
CA LEU A 18 -28.85 -6.81 2.61
C LEU A 18 -28.48 -6.17 3.96
N ILE A 19 -29.17 -6.54 5.04
CA ILE A 19 -28.83 -6.10 6.40
C ILE A 19 -27.49 -6.71 6.83
N PHE A 20 -27.23 -7.98 6.53
CA PHE A 20 -25.96 -8.62 6.81
C PHE A 20 -24.81 -7.99 6.00
N SER A 21 -25.01 -7.63 4.72
CA SER A 21 -23.99 -6.93 3.95
C SER A 21 -23.71 -5.53 4.48
N LEU A 22 -24.73 -4.79 4.94
CA LEU A 22 -24.55 -3.47 5.54
C LEU A 22 -23.81 -3.53 6.88
N ILE A 23 -24.00 -4.59 7.67
CA ILE A 23 -23.30 -4.78 8.95
C ILE A 23 -21.83 -5.21 8.73
N VAL A 24 -21.56 -6.06 7.74
CA VAL A 24 -20.19 -6.49 7.42
C VAL A 24 -19.36 -5.37 6.76
N CYS A 25 -20.01 -4.45 6.04
CA CYS A 25 -19.36 -3.23 5.56
C CYS A 25 -19.11 -2.19 6.67
N GLY A 26 -19.81 -2.28 7.81
CA GLY A 26 -19.71 -1.29 8.90
C GLY A 26 -18.66 -1.59 9.96
N SER A 27 -17.91 -2.70 9.85
CA SER A 27 -16.91 -3.09 10.86
C SER A 27 -15.47 -3.09 10.35
N VAL A 28 -15.21 -2.45 9.20
CA VAL A 28 -13.86 -1.97 8.90
C VAL A 28 -13.78 -0.60 9.55
N LEU A 29 -13.07 -0.53 10.67
CA LEU A 29 -12.70 0.72 11.33
C LEU A 29 -12.28 1.72 10.24
N ALA A 30 -13.03 2.81 10.06
CA ALA A 30 -12.80 3.75 8.98
C ALA A 30 -11.63 4.67 9.35
N GLN A 31 -10.42 4.13 9.33
CA GLN A 31 -9.23 4.97 9.25
C GLN A 31 -9.28 5.66 7.89
N ILE A 32 -9.57 6.95 7.89
CA ILE A 32 -9.42 7.79 6.71
C ILE A 32 -7.97 8.27 6.72
N SER A 33 -7.29 8.16 5.59
CA SER A 33 -5.97 8.76 5.42
C SER A 33 -5.86 9.58 4.14
N GLU A 34 -5.16 10.70 4.25
CA GLU A 34 -4.83 11.61 3.16
C GLU A 34 -3.31 11.74 3.06
N PHE A 35 -2.80 11.78 1.83
CA PHE A 35 -1.36 11.84 1.56
C PHE A 35 -0.99 13.17 0.92
N ASP A 36 -0.08 13.90 1.55
CA ASP A 36 0.62 15.03 0.93
C ASP A 36 1.99 14.59 0.42
N THR A 37 2.33 15.04 -0.79
CA THR A 37 3.71 14.95 -1.30
C THR A 37 4.48 16.17 -0.87
N LEU A 38 5.52 15.98 -0.05
CA LEU A 38 6.35 17.07 0.43
C LEU A 38 7.40 17.48 -0.62
N ASP A 39 8.15 16.51 -1.14
CA ASP A 39 9.23 16.76 -2.09
C ASP A 39 9.64 15.49 -2.86
N TYR A 40 10.43 15.70 -3.92
CA TYR A 40 11.00 14.66 -4.78
C TYR A 40 12.52 14.65 -4.66
N PHE A 41 13.08 13.47 -4.40
CA PHE A 41 14.51 13.32 -4.15
C PHE A 41 15.14 12.24 -5.00
N ASN A 42 16.42 12.46 -5.33
CA ASN A 42 17.24 11.53 -6.09
C ASN A 42 18.48 11.19 -5.29
N TYR A 43 18.79 9.90 -5.19
CA TYR A 43 19.96 9.44 -4.46
C TYR A 43 20.72 8.36 -5.23
N THR A 44 22.05 8.52 -5.34
CA THR A 44 22.89 7.50 -5.98
C THR A 44 23.38 6.48 -4.96
N ALA A 45 23.04 5.21 -5.15
CA ALA A 45 23.43 4.13 -4.26
C ALA A 45 23.68 2.81 -4.98
N THR A 46 24.34 1.88 -4.31
CA THR A 46 24.57 0.51 -4.80
C THR A 46 23.40 -0.38 -4.39
N TYR A 47 22.79 -1.11 -5.32
CA TYR A 47 21.71 -2.05 -5.00
C TYR A 47 22.26 -3.33 -4.36
N GLU A 48 21.73 -3.74 -3.20
CA GLU A 48 22.26 -4.87 -2.43
C GLU A 48 21.37 -6.11 -2.51
N LYS A 49 20.05 -5.97 -2.30
CA LYS A 49 19.12 -7.10 -2.30
C LYS A 49 17.66 -6.66 -2.42
N ALA A 50 16.81 -7.61 -2.78
CA ALA A 50 15.37 -7.53 -2.63
C ALA A 50 14.87 -8.72 -1.81
N GLU A 51 13.90 -8.46 -0.93
CA GLU A 51 13.22 -9.46 -0.11
C GLU A 51 11.71 -9.28 -0.24
N TYR A 52 11.00 -10.38 -0.51
CA TYR A 52 9.53 -10.36 -0.51
C TYR A 52 9.06 -10.55 0.93
N ILE A 53 8.32 -9.58 1.43
CA ILE A 53 7.74 -9.59 2.77
C ILE A 53 6.25 -9.89 2.61
N ASN A 54 5.80 -10.96 3.26
CA ASN A 54 4.39 -11.35 3.27
C ASN A 54 3.69 -10.74 4.48
N ASP A 55 2.89 -9.70 4.26
CA ASP A 55 2.18 -8.99 5.34
C ASP A 55 0.91 -9.73 5.77
N SER A 56 0.23 -10.40 4.85
CA SER A 56 -1.03 -11.13 5.10
C SER A 56 -1.35 -12.18 4.02
N GLU A 57 -2.50 -12.87 4.11
CA GLU A 57 -2.89 -13.90 3.13
C GLU A 57 -3.07 -13.37 1.70
N SER A 58 -3.29 -12.06 1.52
CA SER A 58 -3.57 -11.45 0.23
C SER A 58 -2.73 -10.21 -0.08
N MET A 59 -1.83 -9.81 0.82
CA MET A 59 -0.95 -8.65 0.64
C MET A 59 0.47 -8.99 1.05
N GLY A 60 1.41 -8.53 0.23
CA GLY A 60 2.83 -8.49 0.54
C GLY A 60 3.49 -7.45 -0.34
N HIS A 61 4.76 -7.18 -0.07
CA HIS A 61 5.53 -6.16 -0.75
C HIS A 61 6.98 -6.57 -0.93
N TRP A 62 7.69 -5.83 -1.77
CA TRP A 62 9.12 -5.98 -1.92
C TRP A 62 9.85 -4.93 -1.09
N ALA A 63 10.81 -5.36 -0.29
CA ALA A 63 11.76 -4.52 0.41
C ALA A 63 13.09 -4.51 -0.36
N PHE A 64 13.50 -3.33 -0.84
CA PHE A 64 14.72 -3.13 -1.63
C PHE A 64 15.78 -2.42 -0.80
N THR A 65 16.91 -3.10 -0.55
CA THR A 65 18.02 -2.51 0.21
C THR A 65 19.10 -1.94 -0.71
N PHE A 66 19.54 -0.73 -0.40
CA PHE A 66 20.61 -0.02 -1.07
C PHE A 66 21.69 0.40 -0.09
N ARG A 67 22.93 0.49 -0.60
CA ARG A 67 24.10 0.97 0.12
C ARG A 67 24.50 2.35 -0.38
N SER A 68 24.47 3.29 0.55
CA SER A 68 24.92 4.67 0.38
C SER A 68 26.44 4.76 0.17
N GLY A 69 26.90 5.90 -0.37
CA GLY A 69 28.33 6.18 -0.55
C GLY A 69 29.14 6.18 0.75
N ASP A 70 28.51 6.47 1.88
CA ASP A 70 29.13 6.39 3.22
C ASP A 70 29.11 4.97 3.83
N GLY A 71 28.50 4.00 3.12
CA GLY A 71 28.37 2.61 3.53
C GLY A 71 27.13 2.29 4.35
N SER A 72 26.29 3.27 4.71
CA SER A 72 25.00 3.03 5.36
C SER A 72 24.05 2.26 4.44
N LEU A 73 23.18 1.47 5.04
CA LEU A 73 22.13 0.74 4.34
C LEU A 73 20.79 1.42 4.59
N PHE A 74 19.97 1.50 3.55
CA PHE A 74 18.60 1.97 3.63
C PHE A 74 17.72 1.08 2.77
N THR A 75 16.48 0.92 3.18
CA THR A 75 15.51 0.02 2.55
C THR A 75 14.28 0.81 2.15
N PHE A 76 13.76 0.54 0.96
CA PHE A 76 12.45 1.01 0.53
C PHE A 76 11.49 -0.15 0.44
N ASP A 77 10.35 0.00 1.11
CA ASP A 77 9.21 -0.89 0.96
C ASP A 77 8.39 -0.40 -0.23
N HIS A 78 8.06 -1.31 -1.14
CA HIS A 78 7.39 -0.96 -2.39
C HIS A 78 6.19 -1.87 -2.66
N TYR A 79 5.03 -1.21 -2.76
CA TYR A 79 3.72 -1.82 -2.95
C TYR A 79 3.14 -1.58 -4.37
N SER A 80 3.81 -0.79 -5.22
CA SER A 80 3.31 -0.38 -6.54
C SER A 80 4.16 -0.92 -7.70
N PHE A 81 3.88 -0.45 -8.93
CA PHE A 81 4.57 -0.90 -10.15
C PHE A 81 5.52 0.18 -10.66
N GLY A 82 6.75 -0.20 -11.00
CA GLY A 82 7.70 0.62 -11.73
C GLY A 82 9.06 0.76 -11.07
N PHE A 83 9.13 0.75 -9.74
CA PHE A 83 10.39 0.87 -9.00
C PHE A 83 11.29 -0.35 -9.18
N GLU A 84 10.67 -1.52 -9.29
CA GLU A 84 11.31 -2.81 -9.49
C GLU A 84 11.87 -3.00 -10.90
N ASN A 85 11.68 -2.04 -11.82
CA ASN A 85 11.87 -2.27 -13.24
C ASN A 85 13.29 -2.70 -13.65
N ASN A 86 14.29 -2.30 -12.87
CA ASN A 86 15.69 -2.67 -13.04
C ASN A 86 16.26 -3.52 -11.89
N LEU A 87 15.43 -3.83 -10.90
CA LEU A 87 15.83 -4.49 -9.65
C LEU A 87 15.35 -5.96 -9.61
N LEU A 88 14.23 -6.27 -10.26
CA LEU A 88 13.64 -7.60 -10.32
C LEU A 88 13.46 -8.10 -11.75
N GLN A 89 13.63 -9.40 -11.91
CA GLN A 89 13.24 -10.16 -13.09
C GLN A 89 11.90 -10.86 -12.84
N ASN A 90 11.14 -11.10 -13.91
CA ASN A 90 9.81 -11.74 -13.95
C ASN A 90 8.65 -10.89 -13.43
N LYS A 91 8.80 -10.11 -12.36
CA LYS A 91 7.80 -9.12 -11.87
C LYS A 91 6.37 -9.67 -11.77
N GLY A 92 6.21 -10.93 -11.38
CA GLY A 92 4.92 -11.63 -11.34
C GLY A 92 4.28 -11.93 -12.72
N LEU A 93 4.95 -11.65 -13.84
CA LEU A 93 4.44 -11.80 -15.21
C LEU A 93 4.62 -13.21 -15.79
N LYS A 94 5.33 -14.11 -15.10
CA LYS A 94 5.54 -15.50 -15.51
C LYS A 94 5.40 -16.40 -14.29
N LYS A 95 4.99 -17.65 -14.49
CA LYS A 95 4.78 -18.68 -13.44
C LYS A 95 6.07 -19.10 -12.69
N THR A 96 6.99 -18.18 -12.50
CA THR A 96 8.33 -18.34 -11.93
C THR A 96 8.50 -17.27 -10.89
N ASP A 97 9.11 -17.60 -9.76
CA ASP A 97 9.36 -16.63 -8.70
C ASP A 97 10.21 -15.46 -9.19
N ASP A 98 9.93 -14.28 -8.66
CA ASP A 98 10.73 -13.09 -8.91
C ASP A 98 12.08 -13.22 -8.21
N TYR A 99 13.12 -12.68 -8.84
CA TYR A 99 14.47 -12.68 -8.26
C TYR A 99 15.19 -11.38 -8.55
N ALA A 100 16.05 -10.98 -7.60
CA ALA A 100 16.87 -9.80 -7.69
C ALA A 100 17.87 -9.90 -8.86
N VAL A 101 17.98 -8.81 -9.62
CA VAL A 101 18.97 -8.65 -10.70
C VAL A 101 19.76 -7.35 -10.51
N ASN A 102 20.94 -7.26 -11.10
CA ASN A 102 21.80 -6.06 -11.02
C ASN A 102 22.27 -5.71 -9.59
N THR A 103 22.26 -6.66 -8.66
CA THR A 103 22.92 -6.52 -7.36
C THR A 103 24.39 -6.10 -7.54
N GLY A 104 24.85 -5.17 -6.71
CA GLY A 104 26.17 -4.56 -6.77
C GLY A 104 26.33 -3.46 -7.82
N LYS A 105 25.27 -3.13 -8.58
CA LYS A 105 25.29 -2.00 -9.53
C LYS A 105 24.83 -0.72 -8.85
N LYS A 106 25.32 0.40 -9.36
CA LYS A 106 24.92 1.74 -8.91
C LYS A 106 23.66 2.19 -9.64
N PHE A 107 22.74 2.74 -8.89
CA PHE A 107 21.46 3.27 -9.37
C PHE A 107 21.29 4.70 -8.87
N ILE A 108 20.62 5.51 -9.67
CA ILE A 108 19.92 6.69 -9.20
C ILE A 108 18.53 6.21 -8.76
N ILE A 109 18.22 6.45 -7.50
CA ILE A 109 16.96 6.08 -6.86
C ILE A 109 16.14 7.35 -6.76
N HIS A 110 14.97 7.34 -7.39
CA HIS A 110 14.00 8.41 -7.32
C HIS A 110 12.97 8.02 -6.27
N TYR A 111 12.73 8.90 -5.30
CA TYR A 111 11.75 8.68 -4.24
C TYR A 111 11.02 9.96 -3.90
N ILE A 112 9.82 9.78 -3.36
CA ILE A 112 9.00 10.87 -2.83
C ILE A 112 8.98 10.78 -1.32
N GLU A 113 8.99 11.95 -0.69
CA GLU A 113 8.66 12.08 0.71
C GLU A 113 7.17 12.35 0.85
N LEU A 114 6.51 11.47 1.60
CA LEU A 114 5.09 11.53 1.84
C LEU A 114 4.82 11.82 3.31
N VAL A 115 3.75 12.57 3.51
CA VAL A 115 3.10 12.72 4.80
C VAL A 115 1.71 12.11 4.71
N GLU A 116 1.42 11.20 5.62
CA GLU A 116 0.07 10.67 5.82
C GLU A 116 -0.56 11.34 7.05
N TYR A 117 -1.73 11.94 6.85
CA TYR A 117 -2.59 12.42 7.93
C TYR A 117 -3.65 11.37 8.20
N ILE A 118 -3.78 10.99 9.46
CA ILE A 118 -4.66 9.91 9.87
C ILE A 118 -5.72 10.46 10.82
N TRP A 119 -6.98 10.15 10.51
CA TRP A 119 -8.11 10.35 11.39
C TRP A 119 -8.58 8.98 11.88
N GLU A 120 -8.53 8.78 13.19
CA GLU A 120 -9.19 7.67 13.84
C GLU A 120 -10.67 8.03 14.00
N ASP A 121 -11.53 7.08 13.67
CA ASP A 121 -12.98 7.23 13.74
C ASP A 121 -13.37 7.34 15.22
N GLU A 122 -13.34 8.55 15.80
CA GLU A 122 -14.13 8.86 16.99
C GLU A 122 -15.57 9.08 16.53
N ASP A 123 -16.49 8.24 16.99
CA ASP A 123 -17.92 8.11 16.61
C ASP A 123 -18.80 9.40 16.72
N GLU A 124 -18.27 10.61 16.63
CA GLU A 124 -18.97 11.84 17.04
C GLU A 124 -18.71 13.06 16.13
N TYR A 125 -18.94 12.95 14.83
CA TYR A 125 -18.82 14.10 13.91
C TYR A 125 -20.16 14.52 13.29
N TRP A 126 -20.94 15.32 14.04
CA TRP A 126 -22.05 16.10 13.47
C TRP A 126 -22.03 17.59 13.80
N ASP A 127 -21.03 18.13 14.49
CA ASP A 127 -20.95 19.58 14.75
C ASP A 127 -19.52 20.02 15.11
N ASN A 128 -18.63 20.22 14.12
CA ASN A 128 -17.58 21.25 14.17
C ASN A 128 -16.74 21.30 12.89
N ASP A 129 -16.68 22.48 12.27
CA ASP A 129 -16.02 22.78 10.98
C ASP A 129 -14.47 22.86 11.06
N TRP A 130 -13.82 22.15 11.97
CA TRP A 130 -12.37 22.19 12.16
C TRP A 130 -11.82 20.78 12.40
N TYR A 131 -11.60 20.03 11.33
CA TYR A 131 -11.00 18.70 11.38
C TYR A 131 -9.48 18.82 11.63
N GLU A 132 -9.06 18.61 12.87
CA GLU A 132 -7.66 18.35 13.23
C GLU A 132 -7.41 16.84 13.08
N TYR A 133 -6.29 16.44 12.47
CA TYR A 133 -5.92 15.03 12.33
C TYR A 133 -5.31 14.49 13.64
N ASP A 134 -5.45 13.19 13.90
CA ASP A 134 -4.98 12.59 15.16
C ASP A 134 -3.46 12.40 15.18
N TYR A 135 -2.88 11.96 14.06
CA TYR A 135 -1.44 11.84 13.92
C TYR A 135 -0.97 11.95 12.48
N GLN A 136 0.32 12.30 12.36
CA GLN A 136 1.04 12.48 11.11
C GLN A 136 2.18 11.45 11.02
N LEU A 137 2.23 10.69 9.93
CA LEU A 137 3.34 9.78 9.61
C LEU A 137 4.12 10.30 8.42
N GLN A 138 5.45 10.32 8.53
CA GLN A 138 6.35 10.71 7.44
C GLN A 138 7.15 9.50 6.99
N TYR A 139 7.09 9.18 5.71
CA TYR A 139 7.82 8.05 5.14
C TYR A 139 8.23 8.31 3.69
N TYR A 140 9.22 7.55 3.23
CA TYR A 140 9.78 7.67 1.88
C TYR A 140 9.28 6.54 1.00
N SER A 141 8.77 6.87 -0.20
CA SER A 141 8.31 5.87 -1.16
C SER A 141 9.14 5.93 -2.44
N GLY A 142 9.75 4.80 -2.81
CA GLY A 142 10.49 4.67 -4.07
C GLY A 142 9.56 4.74 -5.28
N THR A 143 9.87 5.61 -6.25
CA THR A 143 9.04 5.82 -7.45
C THR A 143 9.60 5.12 -8.67
N TYR A 144 10.89 5.33 -8.99
CA TYR A 144 11.59 4.55 -10.01
C TYR A 144 13.10 4.45 -9.76
N THR A 145 13.75 3.50 -10.44
CA THR A 145 15.21 3.34 -10.42
C THR A 145 15.79 3.35 -11.82
N GLU A 146 16.96 3.97 -12.00
CA GLU A 146 17.71 3.96 -13.24
C GLU A 146 19.20 3.76 -12.96
N PHE A 147 19.95 3.21 -13.92
CA PHE A 147 21.38 3.02 -13.74
C PHE A 147 22.08 4.37 -13.59
N SER A 148 22.97 4.46 -12.61
CA SER A 148 23.93 5.55 -12.55
C SER A 148 24.98 5.29 -13.63
N GLU A 149 25.15 6.22 -14.55
CA GLU A 149 26.23 6.21 -15.55
C GLU A 149 27.63 6.07 -14.91
#